data_AF-A0A521IP88-F1
#
_entry.id   AF-A0A521IP88-F1
#
_cell.length_a   1.000
_cell.length_b   1.000
_cell.length_c   1.000
_cell.angle_alpha   90.00
_cell.angle_beta   90.00
_cell.angle_gamma   90.00
#
_symmetry.space_group_name_H-M   'P 1'
#
loop_
_entity.id
_entity.type
_entity.pdbx_description
1 polymer ?
#
loop_
_entity_poly.entity_id
_entity_poly.type
_entity_poly.pdbx_seq_one_letter_code
_entity_poly.pdbx_strand_id
1 'polypeptide(L)'
;MHLKNFSLYAPDGDEYILTPAYDLLPTNLILPEDSEESALTLRGKRNRLKKEDFVYLAQQYGIHPKTVEGLIARIVGLQESFFEAIEQSFLPEEAQKAYKALIAERIGRLS
;
A
#
# COMPACT_ATOMS: atom_id res chain seq x y z
N MET A 1 4.08 -7.90 -0.14
CA MET A 1 3.18 -8.66 -1.03
C MET A 1 3.92 -9.14 -2.26
N HIS A 2 4.05 -10.46 -2.45
CA HIS A 2 4.60 -11.07 -3.67
C HIS A 2 3.48 -11.66 -4.55
N LEU A 3 3.82 -12.24 -5.72
CA LEU A 3 2.83 -12.71 -6.70
C LEU A 3 1.78 -13.69 -6.16
N LYS A 4 2.12 -14.54 -5.17
CA LYS A 4 1.13 -15.44 -4.55
C LYS A 4 0.08 -14.74 -3.65
N ASN A 5 0.23 -13.43 -3.41
CA ASN A 5 -0.72 -12.62 -2.61
C ASN A 5 -1.79 -11.95 -3.49
N PHE A 6 -1.81 -12.28 -4.79
CA PHE A 6 -2.86 -11.88 -5.71
C PHE A 6 -3.55 -13.14 -6.21
N SER A 7 -4.87 -13.18 -6.06
CA SER A 7 -5.69 -14.29 -6.54
C SER A 7 -6.76 -13.79 -7.50
N LEU A 8 -7.11 -14.65 -8.45
CA LEU A 8 -8.23 -14.46 -9.34
C LEU A 8 -9.33 -15.44 -8.94
N TYR A 9 -10.57 -14.96 -8.92
CA TYR A 9 -11.76 -15.74 -8.68
C TYR A 9 -12.57 -15.80 -9.96
N ALA A 10 -13.02 -17.01 -10.32
CA ALA A 10 -13.89 -17.25 -11.46
C ALA A 10 -15.16 -17.96 -10.97
N PRO A 11 -16.22 -17.21 -10.62
CA PRO A 11 -17.45 -17.79 -10.08
C PRO A 11 -18.11 -18.75 -11.07
N ASP A 12 -18.14 -18.35 -12.35
CA ASP A 12 -18.85 -19.06 -13.42
C ASP A 12 -17.89 -19.70 -14.46
N GLY A 13 -16.57 -19.62 -14.23
CA GLY A 13 -15.53 -20.25 -15.06
C GLY A 13 -15.06 -19.47 -16.29
N ASP A 14 -15.88 -18.56 -16.80
CA ASP A 14 -15.58 -17.81 -18.04
C ASP A 14 -15.04 -16.39 -17.81
N GLU A 15 -15.25 -15.83 -16.60
CA GLU A 15 -14.80 -14.50 -16.23
C GLU A 15 -13.94 -14.56 -14.96
N TYR A 16 -12.84 -13.80 -14.95
CA TYR A 16 -11.94 -13.70 -13.81
C TYR A 16 -12.04 -12.31 -13.18
N ILE A 17 -12.21 -12.27 -11.86
CA ILE A 17 -12.16 -11.04 -11.06
C ILE A 17 -11.06 -11.14 -10.00
N LEU A 18 -10.50 -10.00 -9.61
CA LEU A 18 -9.57 -9.96 -8.48
C LEU A 18 -10.31 -10.28 -7.18
N THR A 19 -9.71 -11.12 -6.34
CA THR A 19 -10.19 -11.31 -4.96
C THR A 19 -9.91 -10.05 -4.13
N PRO A 20 -10.60 -9.87 -2.99
CA PRO A 20 -10.16 -8.91 -1.98
C PRO A 20 -8.67 -9.12 -1.63
N ALA A 21 -7.98 -8.03 -1.28
CA ALA A 21 -6.61 -8.11 -0.83
C ALA A 21 -6.52 -8.85 0.52
N TYR A 22 -5.49 -9.67 0.68
CA TYR A 22 -5.20 -10.43 1.89
C TYR A 22 -3.70 -10.39 2.20
N ASP A 23 -3.32 -10.84 3.40
CA ASP A 23 -1.93 -10.84 3.85
C ASP A 23 -1.27 -9.45 3.79
N LEU A 24 -2.00 -8.47 4.34
CA LEU A 24 -1.58 -7.07 4.45
C LEU A 24 -0.94 -6.84 5.83
N LEU A 25 0.37 -6.98 5.91
CA LEU A 25 1.15 -6.76 7.14
C LEU A 25 2.26 -5.73 6.86
N PRO A 26 2.47 -4.74 7.74
CA PRO A 26 3.64 -3.87 7.68
C PRO A 26 4.83 -4.60 8.31
N THR A 27 5.42 -5.50 7.54
CA THR A 27 6.54 -6.35 7.95
C THR A 27 7.69 -5.54 8.56
N ASN A 28 7.96 -4.34 8.05
CA ASN A 28 9.00 -3.44 8.53
C ASN A 28 8.80 -2.93 9.97
N LEU A 29 7.59 -3.00 10.54
CA LEU A 29 7.37 -2.72 11.97
C LEU A 29 7.72 -3.92 12.86
N ILE A 30 7.68 -5.13 12.30
CA ILE A 30 7.87 -6.40 13.02
C ILE A 30 9.32 -6.89 12.88
N LEU A 31 9.92 -6.67 11.71
CA LEU A 31 11.29 -7.02 11.34
C LEU A 31 12.01 -5.75 10.88
N PRO A 32 12.57 -4.94 11.81
CA PRO A 32 13.21 -3.67 11.48
C PRO A 32 14.43 -3.79 10.55
N GLU A 33 15.06 -4.97 10.50
CA GLU A 33 16.12 -5.31 9.56
C GLU A 33 15.63 -5.40 8.12
N ASP A 34 14.34 -5.68 7.91
CA ASP A 34 13.71 -5.67 6.59
C ASP A 34 13.32 -4.24 6.21
N SER A 35 14.18 -3.64 5.40
CA SER A 35 13.98 -2.30 4.85
C SER A 35 13.19 -2.29 3.53
N GLU A 36 12.75 -3.45 3.01
CA GLU A 36 11.96 -3.51 1.79
C GLU A 36 10.50 -3.08 2.07
N GLU A 37 10.01 -2.12 1.28
CA GLU A 37 8.64 -1.63 1.32
C GLU A 37 7.73 -2.39 0.35
N SER A 38 8.31 -3.02 -0.67
CA SER A 38 7.60 -3.82 -1.68
C SER A 38 8.47 -4.98 -2.15
N ALA A 39 7.87 -6.17 -2.26
CA ALA A 39 8.54 -7.34 -2.83
C ALA A 39 8.68 -7.25 -4.36
N LEU A 40 7.76 -6.53 -5.02
CA LEU A 40 7.83 -6.25 -6.45
C LEU A 40 8.54 -4.91 -6.66
N THR A 41 9.43 -4.85 -7.65
CA THR A 41 10.18 -3.64 -7.94
C THR A 41 9.31 -2.60 -8.65
N LEU A 42 9.34 -1.36 -8.17
CA LEU A 42 8.79 -0.21 -8.87
C LEU A 42 9.96 0.63 -9.36
N ARG A 43 10.13 0.75 -10.68
CA ARG A 43 11.24 1.50 -11.29
C ARG A 43 12.62 1.04 -10.77
N GLY A 44 12.79 -0.28 -10.57
CA GLY A 44 14.01 -0.87 -10.03
C GLY A 44 14.24 -0.66 -8.53
N LYS A 45 13.29 -0.04 -7.81
CA LYS A 45 13.35 0.20 -6.37
C LYS A 45 12.41 -0.75 -5.62
N ARG A 46 12.76 -1.05 -4.37
CA ARG A 46 11.91 -1.78 -3.41
C ARG A 46 11.62 -1.00 -2.13
N ASN A 47 12.24 0.17 -1.98
CA ASN A 47 12.11 1.04 -0.82
C ASN A 47 12.18 2.51 -1.24
N ARG A 48 11.90 3.41 -0.30
CA ARG A 48 11.86 4.87 -0.53
C ARG A 48 10.97 5.23 -1.71
N LEU A 49 9.86 4.50 -1.85
CA LEU A 49 8.89 4.71 -2.91
C LEU A 49 8.22 6.07 -2.71
N LYS A 50 8.09 6.82 -3.81
CA LYS A 50 7.46 8.15 -3.84
C LYS A 50 6.37 8.20 -4.90
N LYS A 51 5.56 9.24 -4.84
CA LYS A 51 4.48 9.53 -5.81
C LYS A 51 4.90 9.31 -7.27
N GLU A 52 6.08 9.80 -7.66
CA GLU A 52 6.56 9.71 -9.04
C GLU A 52 6.81 8.27 -9.51
N ASP A 53 7.16 7.37 -8.58
CA ASP A 53 7.39 5.96 -8.92
C ASP A 53 6.06 5.27 -9.28
N PHE A 54 4.96 5.64 -8.63
CA PHE A 54 3.60 5.15 -8.96
C PHE A 54 3.04 5.81 -10.23
N VAL A 55 3.30 7.10 -10.43
CA VAL A 55 2.90 7.79 -11.68
C VAL A 55 3.62 7.18 -12.88
N TYR A 56 4.91 6.90 -12.75
CA TYR A 56 5.68 6.20 -13.78
C TYR A 56 5.08 4.82 -14.07
N LEU A 57 4.78 4.03 -13.03
CA LEU A 57 4.17 2.71 -13.19
C LEU A 57 2.85 2.78 -13.96
N ALA A 58 1.98 3.71 -13.61
CA ALA A 58 0.70 3.93 -14.28
C ALA A 58 0.90 4.23 -15.78
N GLN A 59 1.87 5.10 -16.12
CA GLN A 59 2.20 5.41 -17.50
C GLN A 59 2.68 4.18 -18.29
N GLN A 60 3.48 3.29 -17.68
CA GLN A 60 3.94 2.06 -18.33
C GLN A 60 2.79 1.11 -18.68
N TYR A 61 1.70 1.14 -17.90
CA TYR A 61 0.49 0.35 -18.15
C TYR A 61 -0.57 1.11 -18.98
N GLY A 62 -0.25 2.28 -19.52
CA GLY A 62 -1.20 3.08 -20.31
C GLY A 62 -2.34 3.70 -19.49
N ILE A 63 -2.19 3.78 -18.17
CA ILE A 63 -3.16 4.41 -17.27
C ILE A 63 -2.95 5.92 -17.30
N HIS A 64 -4.05 6.68 -17.48
CA HIS A 64 -3.98 8.13 -17.55
C HIS A 64 -3.48 8.74 -16.22
N PRO A 65 -2.54 9.72 -16.24
CA PRO A 65 -1.95 10.30 -15.02
C PRO A 65 -2.97 10.83 -14.00
N LYS A 66 -4.03 11.51 -14.47
CA LYS A 66 -5.13 11.97 -13.60
C LYS A 66 -5.80 10.84 -12.80
N THR A 67 -5.87 9.63 -13.34
CA THR A 67 -6.46 8.48 -12.64
C THR A 67 -5.59 8.08 -11.45
N VAL A 68 -4.28 7.96 -11.64
CA VAL A 68 -3.37 7.61 -10.55
C VAL A 68 -3.26 8.74 -9.51
N GLU A 69 -3.27 10.00 -9.94
CA GLU A 69 -3.30 11.15 -9.02
C GLU A 69 -4.55 11.13 -8.14
N GLY A 70 -5.72 10.85 -8.71
CA GLY A 70 -6.97 10.71 -7.95
C GLY A 70 -6.94 9.54 -6.97
N LEU A 71 -6.37 8.40 -7.37
CA LEU A 71 -6.18 7.24 -6.48
C LEU A 71 -5.25 7.58 -5.31
N ILE A 72 -4.10 8.22 -5.59
CA ILE A 72 -3.15 8.64 -4.56
C ILE A 72 -3.81 9.66 -3.61
N ALA A 73 -4.48 10.67 -4.14
CA ALA A 73 -5.17 11.69 -3.34
C ALA A 73 -6.23 11.07 -2.41
N ARG A 74 -6.98 10.07 -2.90
CA ARG A 74 -7.93 9.33 -2.07
C ARG A 74 -7.24 8.60 -0.91
N ILE A 75 -6.11 7.93 -1.15
CA ILE A 75 -5.36 7.24 -0.09
C ILE A 75 -4.77 8.23 0.93
N VAL A 76 -4.18 9.32 0.45
CA VAL A 76 -3.64 10.40 1.30
C VAL A 76 -4.75 11.00 2.19
N GLY A 77 -5.93 11.23 1.62
CA GLY A 77 -7.09 11.77 2.36
C GLY A 77 -7.68 10.83 3.41
N LEU A 78 -7.29 9.55 3.44
CA LEU A 78 -7.76 8.57 4.43
C LEU A 78 -6.87 8.51 5.70
N GLN A 79 -5.88 9.40 5.84
CA GLN A 79 -4.95 9.39 6.97
C GLN A 79 -5.67 9.32 8.33
N GLU A 80 -6.62 10.23 8.57
CA GLU A 80 -7.33 10.27 9.84
C GLU A 80 -8.16 9.00 10.07
N SER A 81 -8.81 8.47 9.03
CA SER A 81 -9.53 7.18 9.13
C SER A 81 -8.61 6.01 9.48
N PHE A 82 -7.37 6.01 8.97
CA PHE A 82 -6.38 5.00 9.39
C PHE A 82 -6.00 5.18 10.85
N PHE A 83 -5.81 6.42 11.31
CA PHE A 83 -5.44 6.69 12.71
C PHE A 83 -6.55 6.29 13.68
N GLU A 84 -7.80 6.61 13.37
CA GLU A 84 -8.98 6.18 14.14
C GLU A 84 -9.07 4.66 14.23
N ALA A 85 -8.88 3.95 13.11
CA ALA A 85 -8.90 2.49 13.09
C ALA A 85 -7.79 1.88 13.95
N ILE A 86 -6.59 2.49 13.96
CA ILE A 86 -5.47 2.05 14.81
C ILE A 86 -5.78 2.28 16.29
N GLU A 87 -6.36 3.42 16.65
CA GLU A 87 -6.74 3.74 18.04
C GLU A 87 -7.77 2.77 18.61
N GLN A 88 -8.73 2.36 17.77
CA GLN A 88 -9.79 1.42 18.15
C GLN A 88 -9.32 -0.05 18.15
N SER A 89 -8.07 -0.31 17.75
CA SER A 89 -7.52 -1.67 17.68
C SER A 89 -7.04 -2.18 19.04
N PHE A 90 -6.81 -3.49 19.13
CA PHE A 90 -6.23 -4.14 20.32
C PHE A 90 -4.71 -4.01 20.42
N LEU A 91 -4.09 -3.16 19.60
CA LEU A 91 -2.64 -2.96 19.63
C LEU A 91 -2.23 -2.22 20.92
N PRO A 92 -1.10 -2.60 21.55
CA PRO A 92 -0.50 -1.80 22.61
C PRO A 92 -0.19 -0.38 22.14
N GLU A 93 -0.20 0.59 23.06
CA GLU A 93 -0.01 2.01 22.75
C GLU A 93 1.26 2.30 21.94
N GLU A 94 2.37 1.65 22.27
CA GLU A 94 3.64 1.80 21.54
C GLU A 94 3.55 1.29 20.09
N ALA A 95 2.82 0.18 19.87
CA ALA A 95 2.60 -0.34 18.52
C ALA A 95 1.68 0.58 17.71
N GLN A 96 0.65 1.16 18.35
CA GLN A 96 -0.21 2.16 17.70
C GLN A 96 0.58 3.39 17.27
N LYS A 97 1.46 3.93 18.14
CA LYS A 97 2.35 5.05 17.82
C LYS A 97 3.25 4.75 16.63
N ALA A 98 3.90 3.58 16.62
CA ALA A 98 4.77 3.14 15.53
C ALA A 98 4.01 3.02 14.19
N TYR A 99 2.80 2.45 14.22
CA TYR A 99 1.93 2.35 13.04
C TYR A 99 1.55 3.71 12.48
N LYS A 100 1.08 4.63 13.32
CA LYS A 100 0.69 5.98 12.90
C LYS A 100 1.87 6.75 12.33
N ALA A 101 3.04 6.66 12.97
CA ALA A 101 4.27 7.28 12.47
C ALA A 101 4.65 6.75 11.08
N LEU A 102 4.55 5.43 10.86
CA LEU A 102 4.81 4.84 9.55
C LEU A 102 3.82 5.32 8.48
N ILE A 103 2.53 5.40 8.81
CA ILE A 103 1.51 5.88 7.88
C ILE A 103 1.74 7.37 7.55
N ALA A 104 2.00 8.20 8.55
CA ALA A 104 2.27 9.63 8.35
C ALA A 104 3.49 9.85 7.45
N GLU A 105 4.57 9.10 7.69
CA GLU A 105 5.79 9.16 6.87
C GLU A 105 5.49 8.78 5.41
N ARG A 106 4.78 7.67 5.18
CA ARG A 106 4.43 7.20 3.83
C ARG A 106 3.49 8.16 3.11
N ILE A 107 2.48 8.70 3.80
CA ILE A 107 1.57 9.69 3.23
C ILE A 107 2.31 10.98 2.87
N GLY A 108 3.26 11.42 3.70
CA GLY A 108 4.13 12.55 3.40
C GLY A 108 4.97 12.35 2.14
N ARG A 109 5.33 11.11 1.78
CA ARG A 109 6.03 10.78 0.51
C ARG A 109 5.12 10.72 -0.71
N LEU A 110 3.81 10.58 -0.51
CA LEU A 110 2.81 10.44 -1.57
C LEU A 110 2.07 11.74 -1.90
N SER A 111 2.04 12.67 -0.95
CA SER A 111 1.41 13.98 -1.08
C SER A 111 2.21 14.87 -2.04
#